data_AF-A0A3D8PNC3-F1
#
_entry.id   AF-A0A3D8PNC3-F1
#
_cell.length_a   1.000
_cell.length_b   1.000
_cell.length_c   1.000
_cell.angle_alpha   90.00
_cell.angle_beta   90.00
_cell.angle_gamma   90.00
#
_symmetry.space_group_name_H-M   'P 1'
#
loop_
_entity.id
_entity.type
_entity.pdbx_description
1 polymer ?
#
loop_
_entity_poly.entity_id
_entity_poly.type
_entity_poly.pdbx_seq_one_letter_code
_entity_poly.pdbx_strand_id
1 'polypeptide(L)'
;MKTDTYTIPYLPETGGYTYCLEELELAFPNEQLEEITERYNNGAHVAQIAHEIKRDPDEVFLALFHQGRHGKINKMAKSTLMVPGKKLGGKS
;
A
#
# COMPACT_ATOMS: atom_id res chain seq x y z
N MET A 1 24.46 15.91 4.93
CA MET A 1 23.82 14.86 4.12
C MET A 1 23.99 13.56 4.89
N LYS A 2 22.93 13.03 5.51
CA LYS A 2 22.99 11.72 6.16
C LYS A 2 22.84 10.68 5.06
N THR A 3 23.91 9.94 4.77
CA THR A 3 23.87 8.81 3.84
C THR A 3 23.47 7.60 4.66
N ASP A 4 22.19 7.49 4.98
CA ASP A 4 21.67 6.20 5.45
C ASP A 4 21.94 5.21 4.31
N THR A 5 22.58 4.09 4.66
CA THR A 5 23.15 3.11 3.72
C THR A 5 22.03 2.50 2.88
N TYR A 6 21.69 3.12 1.75
CA TYR A 6 20.68 2.64 0.82
C TYR A 6 21.19 1.36 0.16
N THR A 7 20.87 0.23 0.77
CA THR A 7 21.14 -1.09 0.18
C THR A 7 20.07 -1.32 -0.86
N ILE A 8 20.45 -1.24 -2.13
CA ILE A 8 19.57 -1.60 -3.24
C ILE A 8 19.18 -3.07 -3.03
N PRO A 9 17.91 -3.38 -2.77
CA PRO A 9 17.49 -4.74 -2.55
C PRO A 9 17.53 -5.48 -3.88
N TYR A 10 18.52 -6.36 -4.03
CA TYR A 10 18.63 -7.24 -5.19
C TYR A 10 17.47 -8.22 -5.19
N LEU A 11 16.70 -8.22 -6.27
CA LEU A 11 15.67 -9.23 -6.50
C LEU A 11 16.37 -10.57 -6.81
N PRO A 12 15.96 -11.67 -6.18
CA PRO A 12 16.44 -13.00 -6.54
C PRO A 12 16.21 -13.28 -8.04
N GLU A 13 17.14 -13.98 -8.70
CA GLU A 13 17.06 -14.31 -10.14
C GLU A 13 15.82 -15.15 -10.50
N THR A 14 15.22 -15.81 -9.52
CA THR A 14 14.03 -16.66 -9.68
C THR A 14 12.91 -16.15 -8.78
N GLY A 15 11.68 -16.10 -9.30
CA GLY A 15 10.50 -15.65 -8.56
C GLY A 15 9.45 -14.97 -9.41
N GLY A 16 8.23 -14.87 -8.89
CA GLY A 16 7.16 -14.06 -9.48
C GLY A 16 7.27 -12.62 -9.01
N TYR A 17 7.53 -11.70 -9.94
CA TYR A 17 7.70 -10.28 -9.65
C TYR A 17 6.68 -9.45 -10.41
N THR A 18 6.22 -8.39 -9.76
CA THR A 18 5.40 -7.36 -10.38
C THR A 18 6.19 -6.06 -10.43
N TYR A 19 6.41 -5.58 -11.66
CA TYR A 19 6.97 -4.26 -11.90
C TYR A 19 5.89 -3.20 -11.65
N CYS A 20 6.08 -2.44 -10.58
CA CYS A 20 5.23 -1.31 -10.25
C CYS A 20 5.74 -0.09 -11.01
N LEU A 21 4.86 0.53 -11.80
CA LEU A 21 5.18 1.75 -12.56
C LEU A 21 6.44 1.53 -13.41
N GLU A 22 6.29 0.81 -14.53
CA GLU A 22 7.36 0.23 -15.38
C GLU A 22 8.59 1.14 -15.65
N GLU A 23 8.44 2.46 -15.62
CA GLU A 23 9.52 3.44 -15.79
C GLU A 23 10.43 3.65 -14.55
N LEU A 24 10.04 3.19 -13.37
CA LEU A 24 10.75 3.43 -12.10
C LEU A 24 11.67 2.27 -11.67
N GLU A 25 11.76 1.21 -12.47
CA GLU A 25 12.49 -0.04 -12.13
C GLU A 25 12.09 -0.64 -10.76
N LEU A 26 10.94 -0.23 -10.23
CA LEU A 26 10.44 -0.63 -8.93
C LEU A 26 9.71 -1.96 -9.07
N ALA A 27 10.22 -3.01 -8.45
CA ALA A 27 9.60 -4.32 -8.48
C ALA A 27 9.53 -4.95 -7.10
N PHE A 28 8.43 -5.67 -6.89
CA PHE A 28 8.15 -6.40 -5.66
C PHE A 28 7.94 -7.88 -5.99
N PRO A 29 8.37 -8.80 -5.11
CA PRO A 29 7.84 -10.15 -5.09
C PRO A 29 6.30 -10.09 -5.02
N ASN A 30 5.62 -10.95 -5.76
CA ASN A 30 4.14 -10.95 -5.80
C ASN A 30 3.53 -11.10 -4.40
N GLU A 31 4.08 -12.01 -3.59
CA GLU A 31 3.64 -12.24 -2.20
C GLU A 31 3.80 -10.99 -1.33
N GLN A 32 4.91 -10.27 -1.48
CA GLN A 32 5.15 -9.02 -0.75
C GLN A 32 4.17 -7.93 -1.20
N LEU A 33 3.87 -7.85 -2.50
CA LEU A 33 2.91 -6.88 -3.02
C LEU A 33 1.47 -7.18 -2.56
N GLU A 34 1.10 -8.46 -2.46
CA GLU A 34 -0.16 -8.90 -1.88
C GLU A 34 -0.24 -8.55 -0.39
N GLU A 35 0.82 -8.83 0.38
CA GLU A 35 0.91 -8.50 1.80
C GLU A 35 0.75 -6.98 2.05
N ILE A 36 1.44 -6.14 1.28
CA ILE A 36 1.31 -4.67 1.35
C ILE A 36 -0.16 -4.26 1.16
N THR A 37 -0.80 -4.85 0.16
CA THR A 37 -2.19 -4.52 -0.22
C THR A 37 -3.18 -4.95 0.86
N GLU A 38 -3.01 -6.17 1.39
CA GLU A 38 -3.85 -6.71 2.46
C GLU A 38 -3.74 -5.87 3.74
N ARG A 39 -2.51 -5.58 4.19
CA ARG A 39 -2.27 -4.77 5.39
C ARG A 39 -2.90 -3.38 5.25
N TYR A 40 -2.73 -2.73 4.10
CA TYR A 40 -3.35 -1.42 3.85
C TYR A 40 -4.88 -1.50 3.84
N ASN A 41 -5.46 -2.50 3.19
CA ASN A 41 -6.90 -2.73 3.17
C ASN A 41 -7.48 -3.02 4.56
N ASN A 42 -6.67 -3.58 5.48
CA ASN A 42 -7.00 -3.78 6.89
C ASN A 42 -6.76 -2.52 7.76
N GLY A 43 -6.37 -1.40 7.15
CA GLY A 43 -6.22 -0.10 7.83
C GLY A 43 -4.82 0.19 8.38
N ALA A 44 -3.81 -0.62 8.04
CA ALA A 44 -2.43 -0.34 8.44
C ALA A 44 -1.90 0.91 7.71
N HIS A 45 -1.10 1.71 8.43
CA HIS A 45 -0.49 2.92 7.88
C HIS A 45 0.76 2.57 7.06
N VAL A 46 1.01 3.34 5.99
CA VAL A 46 2.15 3.12 5.06
C VAL A 46 3.48 2.99 5.80
N ALA A 47 3.76 3.90 6.74
CA ALA A 47 5.00 3.87 7.52
C ALA A 47 5.15 2.59 8.38
N GLN A 48 4.05 2.04 8.88
CA GLN A 48 4.07 0.79 9.64
C GLN A 48 4.39 -0.39 8.71
N ILE A 49 3.71 -0.46 7.57
CA ILE A 49 3.93 -1.50 6.56
C ILE A 49 5.40 -1.46 6.10
N ALA A 50 5.91 -0.28 5.76
CA ALA A 50 7.29 -0.07 5.32
C ALA A 50 8.33 -0.55 6.35
N HIS A 51 8.09 -0.27 7.63
CA HIS A 51 8.95 -0.74 8.71
C HIS A 51 8.98 -2.27 8.81
N GLU A 52 7.81 -2.91 8.74
CA GLU A 52 7.67 -4.37 8.87
C GLU A 52 8.30 -5.12 7.69
N ILE A 53 8.11 -4.62 6.47
CA ILE A 53 8.67 -5.23 5.25
C ILE A 53 10.09 -4.76 4.93
N LYS A 54 10.67 -3.88 5.76
CA LYS A 54 12.00 -3.30 5.63
C LYS A 54 12.23 -2.61 4.27
N ARG A 55 11.26 -1.81 3.83
CA ARG A 55 11.32 -1.01 2.60
C ARG A 55 11.18 0.47 2.88
N ASP A 56 11.56 1.28 1.92
CA ASP A 56 11.34 2.71 2.00
C ASP A 56 9.83 3.03 1.96
N PRO A 57 9.32 3.91 2.82
CA PRO A 57 7.90 4.30 2.82
C PRO A 57 7.39 4.81 1.47
N ASP A 58 8.24 5.47 0.67
CA ASP A 58 7.86 5.99 -0.64
C ASP A 58 7.69 4.83 -1.65
N GLU A 59 8.54 3.81 -1.59
CA GLU A 59 8.37 2.58 -2.39
C GLU A 59 7.04 1.89 -2.06
N VAL A 60 6.69 1.78 -0.77
CA VAL A 60 5.42 1.19 -0.33
C VAL A 60 4.23 2.03 -0.80
N PHE A 61 4.34 3.35 -0.74
CA PHE A 61 3.32 4.25 -1.28
C PHE A 61 3.11 4.03 -2.78
N LEU A 62 4.19 3.93 -3.56
CA LEU A 62 4.13 3.68 -5.00
C LEU A 62 3.52 2.31 -5.32
N ALA A 63 3.85 1.28 -4.53
CA ALA A 63 3.24 -0.05 -4.64
C ALA A 63 1.72 0.00 -4.44
N LEU A 64 1.26 0.70 -3.39
CA LEU A 64 -0.16 0.89 -3.10
C LEU A 64 -0.86 1.71 -4.19
N PHE A 65 -0.21 2.74 -4.71
CA PHE A 65 -0.72 3.53 -5.82
C PHE A 65 -0.92 2.66 -7.08
N HIS A 66 0.08 1.83 -7.42
CA HIS A 66 -0.01 0.85 -8.50
C HIS A 66 -1.19 -0.11 -8.28
N GLN A 67 -1.28 -0.74 -7.11
CA GLN A 67 -2.39 -1.65 -6.77
C GLN A 67 -3.76 -0.96 -6.79
N GLY A 68 -3.81 0.33 -6.43
CA GLY A 68 -4.99 1.18 -6.53
C GLY A 68 -5.45 1.41 -7.96
N ARG A 69 -4.51 1.62 -8.90
CA ARG A 69 -4.82 1.71 -10.35
C ARG A 69 -5.40 0.40 -10.90
N HIS A 70 -5.00 -0.73 -10.33
CA HIS A 70 -5.52 -2.05 -10.66
C HIS A 70 -6.79 -2.44 -9.88
N GLY A 71 -7.35 -1.53 -9.08
CA GLY A 71 -8.61 -1.76 -8.36
C GLY A 71 -8.51 -2.72 -7.17
N LYS A 72 -7.30 -3.02 -6.69
CA LYS A 72 -7.07 -3.96 -5.57
C LYS A 72 -7.12 -3.30 -4.18
N ILE A 73 -7.13 -1.97 -4.15
CA ILE A 73 -7.28 -1.21 -2.90
C ILE A 73 -8.78 -1.01 -2.63
N ASN A 74 -9.22 -1.49 -1.48
CA ASN A 74 -10.55 -1.22 -0.98
C ASN A 74 -10.65 0.27 -0.72
N LYS A 75 -11.40 0.99 -1.57
CA LYS A 75 -11.85 2.34 -1.24
C LYS A 75 -12.62 2.21 0.06
N MET A 76 -12.00 2.56 1.19
CA MET A 76 -12.70 2.56 2.47
C MET A 76 -14.03 3.26 2.25
N ALA A 77 -15.09 2.46 2.40
CA ALA A 77 -16.43 2.83 2.03
C ALA A 77 -16.79 4.09 2.79
N LYS A 78 -17.07 5.16 2.03
CA LYS A 78 -17.74 6.39 2.48
C LYS A 78 -17.26 6.82 3.87
N SER A 79 -16.31 7.77 3.92
CA SER A 79 -16.45 8.79 4.96
C SER A 79 -17.90 9.22 4.88
N THR A 80 -18.68 8.82 5.88
CA THR A 80 -20.01 9.33 6.07
C THR A 80 -19.75 10.81 6.19
N LEU A 81 -20.00 11.55 5.11
CA LEU A 81 -20.16 12.99 5.18
C LEU A 81 -21.06 13.17 6.38
N MET A 82 -20.47 13.64 7.47
CA MET A 82 -21.19 13.99 8.67
C MET A 82 -21.99 15.21 8.26
N VAL A 83 -23.11 14.98 7.57
CA VAL A 83 -24.08 16.01 7.24
C VAL A 83 -24.73 16.34 8.57
N PRO A 84 -24.50 17.54 9.13
CA PRO A 84 -25.13 17.91 10.39
C PRO A 84 -26.64 17.89 10.16
N GLY A 85 -27.35 16.95 10.81
CA GLY A 85 -28.82 16.97 10.86
C GLY A 85 -29.60 15.69 10.54
N LYS A 86 -28.97 14.56 10.17
CA LYS A 86 -29.75 13.33 9.93
C LYS A 86 -30.01 12.55 11.23
N LYS A 87 -31.20 12.76 11.83
CA LYS A 87 -31.71 11.96 12.96
C LYS A 87 -31.70 10.47 12.59
N LEU A 88 -31.10 9.65 13.44
CA LEU A 88 -31.22 8.20 13.38
C LEU A 88 -32.66 7.83 13.70
N GLY A 89 -33.41 7.39 12.69
CA GLY A 89 -34.73 6.79 12.88
C GLY A 89 -34.55 5.48 13.64
N GLY A 90 -34.93 5.49 14.92
CA GLY A 90 -35.18 4.27 15.66
C GLY A 90 -36.25 3.47 14.94
N LYS A 91 -35.95 2.22 14.63
CA LYS A 91 -36.96 1.24 14.25
C LYS A 91 -37.71 0.83 15.53
N SER A 92 -39.04 0.75 15.37
CA SER A 92 -40.06 0.36 16.35
C SER A 92 -39.71 -0.83 17.22
#